data_AF-A0AAQ0FBN8-F1
#
_entry.id   AF-A0AAQ0FBN8-F1
#
_cell.length_a   1.000
_cell.length_b   1.000
_cell.length_c   1.000
_cell.angle_alpha   90.00
_cell.angle_beta   90.00
_cell.angle_gamma   90.00
#
_symmetry.space_group_name_H-M   'P 1'
#
loop_
_entity.id
_entity.type
_entity.pdbx_description
1 polymer ?
#
loop_
_entity_poly.entity_id
_entity_poly.type
_entity_poly.pdbx_seq_one_letter_code
_entity_poly.pdbx_strand_id
1 'polypeptide(L)'
;MIRIGTLHVFLDRREIRSNGKLLRIGSRAFEILELLIRANGALVSKDEIMQRVWPHTVVEENNLQVHVAALRKALADDRNLIVTVPGRGYRLVGGRAEVAAPVRAVTSRLTAAPTALVGREQTVAEVLAALDTARVVTLVGAGGIGKTRVALEAAMRAEASFPDGAAFVSLATVACPQFVPDALAAAFGIAQPAGSLTLEAVLASVANRRMLLVLDNCEHLLDAAARIASALTESDAGLRVLATSREALRIQGERLCPIPPLEVPREGADDAETLGASAVQLFSARVQAADPRFPLDERSVSLMASVCRRLDGLPLAIELAAARAAVLGIDVLAAHLDDHFRLLTGGFRTALPRHQTLQAMYDWSYRLLGDAERLLLRWLGVFRDTFSIDAVREIVGATRLADADLLDTIAGLVSKSLLSLESAHGAPRYRLLTTTRAYALQQLENNGECAAAARAHANYFHALFRLAPVDDGGPLAESRLDVIRRELGNLRAALDWAFSPNGDAEIGIALAAVAVPCLFDLSLVDECRERARAALDSMRDMDETRTRDDARVRLLAAYAAALAHTAGSTQVADDAWSVVHALGFDTGESELPPRES
;
A
#
# COMPACT_ATOMS: atom_id res chain seq x y z
N MET A 1 -8.42 -17.33 36.73
CA MET A 1 -8.06 -17.52 38.15
C MET A 1 -9.33 -17.41 38.98
N ILE A 2 -9.59 -18.37 39.86
CA ILE A 2 -10.83 -18.48 40.65
C ILE A 2 -10.45 -18.48 42.13
N ARG A 3 -11.07 -17.62 42.93
CA ARG A 3 -10.83 -17.54 44.38
C ARG A 3 -11.87 -18.36 45.14
N ILE A 4 -11.42 -19.23 46.04
CA ILE A 4 -12.27 -20.03 46.93
C ILE A 4 -11.68 -19.90 48.33
N GLY A 5 -12.24 -19.01 49.14
CA GLY A 5 -11.65 -18.67 50.44
C GLY A 5 -10.23 -18.12 50.29
N THR A 6 -9.27 -18.77 50.93
CA THR A 6 -7.81 -18.51 50.83
C THR A 6 -7.13 -19.13 49.59
N LEU A 7 -7.83 -19.96 48.80
CA LEU A 7 -7.26 -20.62 47.63
C LEU A 7 -7.45 -19.82 46.35
N HIS A 8 -6.40 -19.78 45.52
CA HIS A 8 -6.41 -19.32 44.15
C HIS A 8 -6.24 -20.52 43.22
N VAL A 9 -7.28 -20.81 42.44
CA VAL A 9 -7.35 -21.97 41.53
C VAL A 9 -7.16 -21.50 40.10
N PHE A 10 -6.22 -22.13 39.39
CA PHE A 10 -5.93 -21.90 37.97
C PHE A 10 -6.30 -23.17 37.20
N LEU A 11 -7.49 -23.19 36.61
CA LEU A 11 -8.03 -24.36 35.90
C LEU A 11 -7.23 -24.70 34.64
N ASP A 12 -6.73 -23.69 33.95
CA ASP A 12 -5.89 -23.78 32.74
C ASP A 12 -4.55 -24.48 33.01
N ARG A 13 -3.95 -24.21 34.18
CA ARG A 13 -2.62 -24.76 34.57
C ARG A 13 -2.72 -25.95 35.53
N ARG A 14 -3.92 -26.32 35.95
CA ARG A 14 -4.18 -27.29 37.03
C ARG A 14 -3.38 -26.99 38.31
N GLU A 15 -3.27 -25.71 38.66
CA GLU A 15 -2.56 -25.23 39.85
C GLU A 15 -3.51 -24.71 40.92
N ILE A 16 -3.21 -24.98 42.19
CA ILE A 16 -3.89 -24.39 43.34
C ILE A 16 -2.82 -23.69 44.19
N ARG A 17 -3.04 -22.42 44.53
CA ARG A 17 -2.14 -21.64 45.39
C ARG A 17 -2.87 -21.15 46.63
N SER A 18 -2.26 -21.31 47.79
CA SER A 18 -2.72 -20.72 49.06
C SER A 18 -1.70 -19.68 49.50
N ASN A 19 -2.12 -18.43 49.71
CA ASN A 19 -1.24 -17.31 50.10
C ASN A 19 0.04 -17.21 49.22
N GLY A 20 -0.11 -17.40 47.91
CA GLY A 20 0.99 -17.35 46.93
C GLY A 20 1.86 -18.61 46.83
N LYS A 21 1.72 -19.60 47.72
CA LYS A 21 2.46 -20.87 47.66
C LYS A 21 1.68 -21.94 46.89
N LEU A 22 2.37 -22.68 46.02
CA LEU A 22 1.78 -23.80 45.28
C LEU A 22 1.41 -24.95 46.25
N LEU A 23 0.16 -25.39 46.20
CA LEU A 23 -0.36 -26.49 46.99
C LEU A 23 -0.43 -27.76 46.12
N ARG A 24 0.23 -28.83 46.54
CA ARG A 24 0.17 -30.13 45.84
C ARG A 24 -1.11 -30.86 46.24
N ILE A 25 -2.07 -30.94 45.33
CA ILE A 25 -3.30 -31.73 45.47
C ILE A 25 -3.28 -32.85 44.42
N GLY A 26 -3.75 -34.03 44.78
CA GLY A 26 -3.85 -35.16 43.84
C GLY A 26 -4.81 -34.87 42.69
N SER A 27 -4.53 -35.41 41.50
CA SER A 27 -5.30 -35.16 40.27
C SER A 27 -6.81 -35.33 40.42
N ARG A 28 -7.26 -36.38 41.13
CA ARG A 28 -8.67 -36.66 41.38
C ARG A 28 -9.36 -35.64 42.28
N ALA A 29 -8.66 -35.18 43.32
CA ALA A 29 -9.17 -34.11 44.18
C ALA A 29 -9.27 -32.79 43.40
N PHE A 30 -8.35 -32.51 42.48
CA PHE A 30 -8.46 -31.36 41.57
C PHE A 30 -9.69 -31.46 40.66
N GLU A 31 -9.94 -32.62 40.06
CA GLU A 31 -11.12 -32.86 39.20
C GLU A 31 -12.45 -32.68 39.95
N ILE A 32 -12.53 -33.15 41.21
CA ILE A 32 -13.70 -32.92 42.06
C ILE A 32 -13.90 -31.42 42.31
N LEU A 33 -12.81 -30.68 42.63
CA LEU A 33 -12.89 -29.25 42.87
C LEU A 33 -13.32 -28.49 41.60
N GLU A 34 -12.78 -28.84 40.43
CA GLU A 34 -13.16 -28.28 39.14
C GLU A 34 -14.65 -28.47 38.85
N LEU A 35 -15.18 -29.66 39.14
CA LEU A 35 -16.58 -29.98 38.94
C LEU A 35 -17.48 -29.16 39.89
N LEU A 36 -17.10 -29.05 41.16
CA LEU A 36 -17.80 -28.21 42.15
C LEU A 36 -17.76 -26.72 41.82
N ILE A 37 -16.65 -26.23 41.24
CA ILE A 37 -16.52 -24.85 40.75
C ILE A 37 -17.48 -24.63 39.58
N ARG A 38 -17.50 -25.53 38.60
CA ARG A 38 -18.37 -25.42 37.42
C ARG A 38 -19.85 -25.48 37.76
N ALA A 39 -20.21 -26.20 38.81
CA ALA A 39 -21.58 -26.26 39.32
C ALA A 39 -22.07 -24.92 39.90
N ASN A 40 -21.17 -23.94 40.15
CA ASN A 40 -21.50 -22.57 40.54
C ASN A 40 -22.55 -22.48 41.68
N GLY A 41 -22.34 -23.27 42.74
CA GLY A 41 -23.25 -23.32 43.89
C GLY A 41 -24.47 -24.22 43.72
N ALA A 42 -24.66 -24.87 42.57
CA ALA A 42 -25.60 -25.99 42.44
C ALA A 42 -25.10 -27.22 43.23
N LEU A 43 -26.03 -28.09 43.60
CA LEU A 43 -25.69 -29.37 44.22
C LEU A 43 -25.20 -30.34 43.15
N VAL A 44 -24.01 -30.89 43.32
CA VAL A 44 -23.51 -31.99 42.50
C VAL A 44 -23.76 -33.30 43.22
N SER A 45 -24.39 -34.25 42.56
CA SER A 45 -24.70 -35.55 43.16
C SER A 45 -23.45 -36.42 43.34
N LYS A 46 -23.46 -37.35 44.30
CA LYS A 46 -22.33 -38.29 44.47
C LYS A 46 -22.08 -39.13 43.22
N ASP A 47 -23.16 -39.60 42.58
CA ASP A 47 -23.09 -40.43 41.37
C ASP A 47 -22.48 -39.67 40.20
N GLU A 48 -22.84 -38.39 40.02
CA GLU A 48 -22.27 -37.52 39.00
C GLU A 48 -20.76 -37.30 39.22
N ILE A 49 -20.33 -37.07 40.47
CA ILE A 49 -18.90 -36.95 40.78
C ILE A 49 -18.18 -38.26 40.51
N MET A 50 -18.76 -39.40 40.93
CA MET A 50 -18.15 -40.71 40.73
C MET A 50 -18.02 -41.05 39.25
N GLN A 51 -19.06 -40.83 38.44
CA GLN A 51 -19.03 -41.07 36.99
C GLN A 51 -18.03 -40.15 36.28
N ARG A 52 -17.89 -38.89 36.70
CA ARG A 52 -17.04 -37.92 35.99
C ARG A 52 -15.57 -38.04 36.36
N VAL A 53 -15.28 -38.33 37.62
CA VAL A 53 -13.91 -38.42 38.16
C VAL A 53 -13.36 -39.85 38.03
N TRP A 54 -14.23 -40.88 38.02
CA TRP A 54 -13.84 -42.28 37.81
C TRP A 54 -14.69 -42.97 36.73
N PRO A 55 -14.64 -42.54 35.46
CA PRO A 55 -15.51 -43.05 34.39
C PRO A 55 -15.32 -44.55 34.06
N HIS A 56 -14.17 -45.13 34.43
CA HIS A 56 -13.80 -46.50 34.09
C HIS A 56 -13.35 -47.30 35.32
N THR A 57 -13.76 -46.89 36.53
CA THR A 57 -13.33 -47.55 37.77
C THR A 57 -14.47 -47.54 38.78
N VAL A 58 -14.88 -48.72 39.26
CA VAL A 58 -15.84 -48.83 40.35
C VAL A 58 -15.14 -48.45 41.65
N VAL A 59 -15.54 -47.34 42.25
CA VAL A 59 -14.99 -46.84 43.51
C VAL A 59 -16.09 -46.79 44.57
N GLU A 60 -15.75 -47.20 45.79
CA GLU A 60 -16.65 -47.05 46.93
C GLU A 60 -16.79 -45.57 47.31
N GLU A 61 -17.94 -45.21 47.88
CA GLU A 61 -18.24 -43.84 48.30
C GLU A 61 -17.20 -43.26 49.28
N ASN A 62 -16.55 -44.13 50.07
CA ASN A 62 -15.47 -43.77 50.98
C ASN A 62 -14.28 -43.10 50.27
N ASN A 63 -14.00 -43.45 49.00
CA ASN A 63 -12.92 -42.84 48.23
C ASN A 63 -13.22 -41.37 47.89
N LEU A 64 -14.47 -41.05 47.55
CA LEU A 64 -14.92 -39.68 47.34
C LEU A 64 -14.77 -38.84 48.62
N GLN A 65 -15.10 -39.42 49.78
CA GLN A 65 -14.95 -38.74 51.07
C GLN A 65 -13.48 -38.40 51.40
N VAL A 66 -12.52 -39.28 51.07
CA VAL A 66 -11.09 -39.02 51.25
C VAL A 66 -10.62 -37.80 50.44
N HIS A 67 -11.02 -37.72 49.17
CA HIS A 67 -10.63 -36.58 48.32
C HIS A 67 -11.31 -35.27 48.75
N VAL A 68 -12.57 -35.31 49.17
CA VAL A 68 -13.24 -34.13 49.73
C VAL A 68 -12.60 -33.70 51.05
N ALA A 69 -12.17 -34.65 51.90
CA ALA A 69 -11.42 -34.33 53.12
C ALA A 69 -10.08 -33.65 52.82
N ALA A 70 -9.36 -34.09 51.77
CA ALA A 70 -8.13 -33.44 51.32
C ALA A 70 -8.38 -32.00 50.82
N LEU A 71 -9.46 -31.77 50.07
CA LEU A 71 -9.87 -30.43 49.65
C LEU A 71 -10.24 -29.53 50.83
N ARG A 72 -10.97 -30.05 51.82
CA ARG A 72 -11.28 -29.32 53.05
C ARG A 72 -10.04 -28.96 53.85
N LYS A 73 -9.06 -29.85 53.92
CA LYS A 73 -7.77 -29.57 54.56
C LYS A 73 -7.01 -28.46 53.84
N ALA A 74 -7.08 -28.42 52.50
CA ALA A 74 -6.47 -27.37 51.70
C ALA A 74 -7.11 -25.99 51.92
N LEU A 75 -8.41 -25.94 52.19
CA LEU A 75 -9.17 -24.71 52.46
C LEU A 75 -8.94 -24.12 53.86
N ALA A 76 -8.30 -24.86 54.78
CA ALA A 76 -8.03 -24.42 56.15
C ALA A 76 -9.28 -23.84 56.85
N ASP A 77 -9.26 -22.54 57.21
CA ASP A 77 -10.37 -21.84 57.88
C ASP A 77 -11.66 -21.81 57.04
N ASP A 78 -11.53 -21.95 55.71
CA ASP A 78 -12.62 -21.96 54.75
C ASP A 78 -13.13 -23.37 54.41
N ARG A 79 -12.80 -24.40 55.21
CA ARG A 79 -13.23 -25.79 54.96
C ARG A 79 -14.74 -25.98 54.83
N ASN A 80 -15.52 -25.05 55.39
CA ASN A 80 -16.98 -25.06 55.34
C ASN A 80 -17.55 -24.57 53.99
N LEU A 81 -16.71 -24.07 53.07
CA LEU A 81 -17.14 -23.72 51.72
C LEU A 81 -17.56 -24.96 50.91
N ILE A 82 -16.99 -26.14 51.19
CA ILE A 82 -17.49 -27.40 50.60
C ILE A 82 -18.49 -28.01 51.58
N VAL A 83 -19.78 -27.84 51.28
CA VAL A 83 -20.89 -28.33 52.10
C VAL A 83 -21.30 -29.72 51.63
N THR A 84 -21.38 -30.67 52.57
CA THR A 84 -22.00 -31.97 52.32
C THR A 84 -23.50 -31.85 52.51
N VAL A 85 -24.27 -32.28 51.51
CA VAL A 85 -25.72 -32.48 51.64
C VAL A 85 -25.95 -33.97 51.88
N PRO A 86 -26.33 -34.38 53.11
CA PRO A 86 -26.48 -35.79 53.47
C PRO A 86 -27.37 -36.54 52.48
N GLY A 87 -26.90 -37.71 52.04
CA GLY A 87 -27.63 -38.56 51.08
C GLY A 87 -27.76 -38.03 49.66
N ARG A 88 -27.24 -36.83 49.32
CA ARG A 88 -27.39 -36.26 47.97
C ARG A 88 -26.06 -35.93 47.28
N GLY A 89 -25.10 -35.31 47.97
CA GLY A 89 -23.83 -34.95 47.33
C GLY A 89 -23.12 -33.76 47.98
N TYR A 90 -22.41 -32.97 47.17
CA TYR A 90 -21.58 -31.86 47.63
C TYR A 90 -21.90 -30.59 46.87
N ARG A 91 -21.76 -29.45 47.55
CA ARG A 91 -21.96 -28.12 46.98
C ARG A 91 -20.85 -27.19 47.46
N LEU A 92 -20.35 -26.35 46.57
CA LEU A 92 -19.46 -25.25 46.94
C LEU A 92 -20.30 -24.00 47.26
N VAL A 93 -20.31 -23.59 48.52
CA VAL A 93 -21.01 -22.41 49.04
C VAL A 93 -19.99 -21.31 49.27
N GLY A 94 -20.27 -20.07 48.86
CA GLY A 94 -19.35 -18.94 49.03
C GLY A 94 -18.22 -18.87 48.00
N GLY A 95 -18.05 -19.91 47.17
CA GLY A 95 -17.31 -19.82 45.91
C GLY A 95 -18.15 -19.18 44.83
N ARG A 96 -18.62 -17.93 45.02
CA ARG A 96 -18.91 -17.13 43.83
C ARG A 96 -17.58 -17.09 43.09
N ALA A 97 -17.58 -17.46 41.82
CA ALA A 97 -16.62 -16.88 40.92
C ALA A 97 -16.84 -15.37 41.02
N GLU A 98 -16.17 -14.71 41.97
CA GLU A 98 -15.58 -13.43 41.68
C GLU A 98 -14.62 -13.75 40.52
N VAL A 99 -15.19 -13.81 39.31
CA VAL A 99 -14.60 -13.08 38.20
C VAL A 99 -14.35 -11.75 38.85
N ALA A 100 -13.10 -11.50 39.25
CA ALA A 100 -12.70 -10.21 39.76
C ALA A 100 -13.44 -9.22 38.88
N ALA A 101 -14.35 -8.42 39.47
CA ALA A 101 -15.03 -7.35 38.76
C ALA A 101 -13.97 -6.74 37.88
N PRO A 102 -14.12 -6.73 36.54
CA PRO A 102 -12.99 -6.63 35.64
C PRO A 102 -12.19 -5.47 36.20
N VAL A 103 -11.02 -5.79 36.78
CA VAL A 103 -10.02 -4.76 36.94
C VAL A 103 -9.97 -4.26 35.52
N ARG A 104 -10.46 -3.04 35.31
CA ARG A 104 -10.45 -2.37 34.02
C ARG A 104 -8.98 -2.36 33.68
N ALA A 105 -8.55 -3.45 33.07
CA ALA A 105 -7.21 -3.65 32.62
C ALA A 105 -7.27 -2.78 31.40
N VAL A 106 -6.91 -1.52 31.60
CA VAL A 106 -6.43 -0.62 30.56
C VAL A 106 -5.18 -1.32 30.03
N THR A 107 -5.38 -2.42 29.30
CA THR A 107 -4.34 -3.04 28.51
C THR A 107 -4.60 -2.45 27.15
N SER A 108 -3.99 -1.29 26.91
CA SER A 108 -3.67 -0.94 25.54
C SER A 108 -2.89 -2.11 24.95
N ARG A 109 -3.43 -2.67 23.87
CA ARG A 109 -2.81 -3.77 23.14
C ARG A 109 -2.07 -3.25 21.92
N LEU A 110 -1.85 -1.94 21.88
CA LEU A 110 -1.01 -1.30 20.89
C LEU A 110 0.44 -1.65 21.23
N THR A 111 1.15 -2.24 20.27
CA THR A 111 2.59 -2.47 20.41
C THR A 111 3.31 -1.25 19.84
N ALA A 112 4.19 -0.67 20.65
CA ALA A 112 5.00 0.45 20.21
C ALA A 112 5.86 0.05 18.99
N ALA A 113 5.86 0.93 18.01
CA ALA A 113 6.74 0.86 16.86
C ALA A 113 8.22 0.87 17.29
N PRO A 114 9.09 -0.04 16.80
CA PRO A 114 10.50 -0.08 17.21
C PRO A 114 11.37 1.04 16.65
N THR A 115 10.83 1.88 15.75
CA THR A 115 11.56 2.97 15.09
C THR A 115 10.69 4.21 15.08
N ALA A 116 11.29 5.40 15.07
CA ALA A 116 10.55 6.65 14.94
C ALA A 116 9.75 6.72 13.62
N LEU A 117 8.65 7.47 13.63
CA LEU A 117 7.91 7.83 12.44
C LEU A 117 8.54 9.11 11.86
N VAL A 118 8.88 9.12 10.57
CA VAL A 118 9.60 10.23 9.92
C VAL A 118 8.65 11.03 9.04
N GLY A 119 8.56 12.35 9.26
CA GLY A 119 7.85 13.30 8.40
C GLY A 119 6.35 13.04 8.27
N ARG A 120 5.70 12.62 9.36
CA ARG A 120 4.26 12.27 9.39
C ARG A 120 3.50 13.00 10.49
N GLU A 121 4.11 14.00 11.10
CA GLU A 121 3.54 14.75 12.23
C GLU A 121 2.21 15.39 11.85
N GLN A 122 2.17 16.05 10.69
CA GLN A 122 0.97 16.67 10.14
C GLN A 122 -0.12 15.63 9.81
N THR A 123 0.25 14.53 9.13
CA THR A 123 -0.68 13.44 8.82
C THR A 123 -1.29 12.83 10.09
N VAL A 124 -0.48 12.60 11.13
CA VAL A 124 -0.97 12.10 12.42
C VAL A 124 -1.91 13.11 13.08
N ALA A 125 -1.59 14.41 13.05
CA ALA A 125 -2.47 15.45 13.58
C ALA A 125 -3.83 15.49 12.87
N GLU A 126 -3.85 15.34 11.54
CA GLU A 126 -5.08 15.25 10.75
C GLU A 126 -5.92 14.02 11.09
N VAL A 127 -5.27 12.87 11.30
CA VAL A 127 -5.97 11.65 11.73
C VAL A 127 -6.57 11.81 13.13
N LEU A 128 -5.85 12.44 14.06
CA LEU A 128 -6.36 12.73 15.40
C LEU A 128 -7.58 13.66 15.34
N ALA A 129 -7.51 14.74 14.56
CA ALA A 129 -8.63 15.66 14.37
C ALA A 129 -9.84 14.97 13.68
N ALA A 130 -9.59 14.07 12.74
CA ALA A 130 -10.63 13.26 12.12
C ALA A 130 -11.28 12.31 13.13
N LEU A 131 -10.49 11.67 13.99
CA LEU A 131 -11.01 10.80 15.05
C LEU A 131 -11.90 11.58 16.01
N ASP A 132 -11.62 12.85 16.28
CA ASP A 132 -12.45 13.68 17.16
C ASP A 132 -13.86 13.95 16.62
N THR A 133 -14.01 13.99 15.30
CA THR A 133 -15.26 14.39 14.62
C THR A 133 -16.00 13.23 13.97
N ALA A 134 -15.34 12.11 13.71
CA ALA A 134 -15.91 10.94 13.03
C ALA A 134 -15.77 9.66 13.86
N ARG A 135 -16.76 8.78 13.76
CA ARG A 135 -16.72 7.46 14.42
C ARG A 135 -15.94 6.41 13.64
N VAL A 136 -15.88 6.56 12.31
CA VAL A 136 -15.08 5.72 11.44
C VAL A 136 -14.14 6.61 10.65
N VAL A 137 -12.84 6.41 10.82
CA VAL A 137 -11.78 7.05 10.04
C VAL A 137 -11.05 5.97 9.26
N THR A 138 -10.95 6.09 7.94
CA THR A 138 -10.23 5.14 7.10
C THR A 138 -9.01 5.83 6.50
N LEU A 139 -7.83 5.32 6.83
CA LEU A 139 -6.58 5.71 6.17
C LEU A 139 -6.52 5.00 4.82
N VAL A 140 -6.54 5.77 3.73
CA VAL A 140 -6.50 5.27 2.36
C VAL A 140 -5.19 5.64 1.67
N GLY A 141 -4.69 4.78 0.78
CA GLY A 141 -3.46 5.05 0.05
C GLY A 141 -2.79 3.79 -0.49
N ALA A 142 -1.70 3.99 -1.25
CA ALA A 142 -0.96 2.91 -1.92
C ALA A 142 -0.42 1.84 -0.94
N GLY A 143 -0.15 0.65 -1.46
CA GLY A 143 0.60 -0.36 -0.71
C GLY A 143 1.97 0.19 -0.30
N GLY A 144 2.45 -0.10 0.92
CA GLY A 144 3.76 0.36 1.38
C GLY A 144 3.86 1.85 1.75
N ILE A 145 2.76 2.62 1.66
CA ILE A 145 2.75 4.08 1.98
C ILE A 145 2.86 4.39 3.49
N GLY A 146 2.74 3.37 4.36
CA GLY A 146 2.87 3.53 5.81
C GLY A 146 1.55 3.68 6.60
N LYS A 147 0.39 3.34 6.01
CA LYS A 147 -0.93 3.43 6.68
C LYS A 147 -0.94 2.81 8.09
N THR A 148 -0.48 1.57 8.22
CA THR A 148 -0.42 0.85 9.51
C THR A 148 0.43 1.58 10.55
N ARG A 149 1.55 2.18 10.12
CA ARG A 149 2.45 2.93 10.99
C ARG A 149 1.80 4.23 11.48
N VAL A 150 1.15 4.96 10.58
CA VAL A 150 0.38 6.17 10.93
C VAL A 150 -0.80 5.82 11.84
N ALA A 151 -1.53 4.74 11.56
CA ALA A 151 -2.66 4.32 12.37
C ALA A 151 -2.25 3.94 13.80
N LEU A 152 -1.16 3.18 13.96
CA LEU A 152 -0.63 2.83 15.28
C LEU A 152 -0.14 4.06 16.03
N GLU A 153 0.58 4.98 15.38
CA GLU A 153 1.04 6.22 16.01
C GLU A 153 -0.14 7.10 16.46
N ALA A 154 -1.14 7.30 15.59
CA ALA A 154 -2.34 8.04 15.94
C ALA A 154 -3.11 7.37 17.08
N ALA A 155 -3.25 6.03 17.06
CA ALA A 155 -3.92 5.29 18.11
C ALA A 155 -3.20 5.40 19.46
N MET A 156 -1.87 5.35 19.48
CA MET A 156 -1.07 5.55 20.70
C MET A 156 -1.24 6.98 21.25
N ARG A 157 -1.22 8.00 20.39
CA ARG A 157 -1.43 9.40 20.83
C ARG A 157 -2.86 9.67 21.30
N ALA A 158 -3.84 8.98 20.71
CA ALA A 158 -5.24 9.12 21.08
C ALA A 158 -5.65 8.29 22.30
N GLU A 159 -4.80 7.37 22.77
CA GLU A 159 -5.13 6.37 23.80
C GLU A 159 -5.74 6.99 25.07
N ALA A 160 -5.20 8.13 25.51
CA ALA A 160 -5.70 8.85 26.69
C ALA A 160 -7.17 9.32 26.56
N SER A 161 -7.68 9.48 25.34
CA SER A 161 -9.07 9.87 25.05
C SER A 161 -10.06 8.70 25.15
N PHE A 162 -9.56 7.47 25.30
CA PHE A 162 -10.34 6.23 25.33
C PHE A 162 -10.13 5.48 26.66
N PRO A 163 -11.00 5.72 27.68
CA PRO A 163 -10.86 5.11 29.01
C PRO A 163 -10.88 3.58 29.04
N ASP A 164 -11.51 2.95 28.03
CA ASP A 164 -11.57 1.49 27.90
C ASP A 164 -10.45 0.93 26.98
N GLY A 165 -9.50 1.78 26.59
CA GLY A 165 -8.28 1.44 25.87
C GLY A 165 -8.41 1.39 24.35
N ALA A 166 -7.35 0.90 23.71
CA ALA A 166 -7.27 0.68 22.27
C ALA A 166 -6.89 -0.77 21.92
N ALA A 167 -7.50 -1.29 20.85
CA ALA A 167 -7.26 -2.63 20.34
C ALA A 167 -6.78 -2.60 18.89
N PHE A 168 -5.82 -3.45 18.55
CA PHE A 168 -5.33 -3.61 17.18
C PHE A 168 -5.75 -4.97 16.63
N VAL A 169 -6.38 -4.97 15.45
CA VAL A 169 -6.81 -6.17 14.74
C VAL A 169 -6.18 -6.14 13.35
N SER A 170 -5.22 -7.03 13.11
CA SER A 170 -4.68 -7.23 11.78
C SER A 170 -5.53 -8.25 11.03
N LEU A 171 -6.24 -7.81 10.00
CA LEU A 171 -6.99 -8.72 9.13
C LEU A 171 -6.09 -9.46 8.15
N ALA A 172 -4.83 -9.08 8.06
CA ALA A 172 -3.92 -9.53 7.03
C ALA A 172 -3.56 -11.03 7.02
N THR A 173 -3.86 -11.74 8.10
CA THR A 173 -3.70 -13.21 8.21
C THR A 173 -5.04 -13.95 8.14
N VAL A 174 -6.15 -13.21 8.05
CA VAL A 174 -7.51 -13.74 8.01
C VAL A 174 -7.84 -14.10 6.56
N ALA A 175 -7.85 -15.39 6.26
CA ALA A 175 -8.07 -15.84 4.88
C ALA A 175 -9.52 -15.70 4.41
N CYS A 176 -10.50 -15.74 5.33
CA CYS A 176 -11.91 -15.77 4.98
C CYS A 176 -12.78 -14.92 5.94
N PRO A 177 -13.85 -14.27 5.44
CA PRO A 177 -14.72 -13.38 6.22
C PRO A 177 -15.28 -13.99 7.52
N GLN A 178 -15.57 -15.29 7.54
CA GLN A 178 -16.16 -15.96 8.70
C GLN A 178 -15.24 -16.00 9.92
N PHE A 179 -13.93 -15.80 9.74
CA PHE A 179 -12.94 -15.82 10.84
C PHE A 179 -12.65 -14.42 11.39
N VAL A 180 -13.25 -13.36 10.83
CA VAL A 180 -13.06 -12.00 11.33
C VAL A 180 -13.58 -11.83 12.77
N PRO A 181 -14.75 -12.38 13.16
CA PRO A 181 -15.21 -12.34 14.56
C PRO A 181 -14.20 -12.95 15.54
N ASP A 182 -13.52 -14.03 15.16
CA ASP A 182 -12.50 -14.67 15.99
C ASP A 182 -11.27 -13.75 16.19
N ALA A 183 -10.86 -13.04 15.13
CA ALA A 183 -9.77 -12.06 15.19
C ALA A 183 -10.12 -10.87 16.09
N LEU A 184 -11.36 -10.37 16.01
CA LEU A 184 -11.87 -9.33 16.91
C LEU A 184 -11.90 -9.82 18.37
N ALA A 185 -12.43 -11.02 18.60
CA ALA A 185 -12.54 -11.61 19.93
C ALA A 185 -11.16 -11.77 20.59
N ALA A 186 -10.16 -12.24 19.83
CA ALA A 186 -8.79 -12.33 20.29
C ALA A 186 -8.23 -10.94 20.68
N ALA A 187 -8.44 -9.92 19.85
CA ALA A 187 -7.98 -8.56 20.13
C ALA A 187 -8.71 -7.90 21.30
N PHE A 188 -9.98 -8.22 21.55
CA PHE A 188 -10.72 -7.78 22.74
C PHE A 188 -10.43 -8.64 23.98
N GLY A 189 -9.79 -9.81 23.81
CA GLY A 189 -9.45 -10.74 24.90
C GLY A 189 -10.68 -11.46 25.45
N ILE A 190 -11.66 -11.68 24.58
CA ILE A 190 -12.82 -12.50 24.87
C ILE A 190 -12.33 -13.95 24.87
N ALA A 191 -12.51 -14.64 26.00
CA ALA A 191 -12.20 -16.07 26.07
C ALA A 191 -13.11 -16.82 25.09
N GLN A 192 -12.53 -17.57 24.15
CA GLN A 192 -13.32 -18.32 23.18
C GLN A 192 -14.09 -19.45 23.90
N PRO A 193 -15.43 -19.47 23.86
CA PRO A 193 -16.18 -20.66 24.22
C PRO A 193 -15.90 -21.78 23.20
N ALA A 194 -16.19 -23.03 23.55
CA ALA A 194 -16.10 -24.14 22.58
C ALA A 194 -17.17 -23.97 21.48
N GLY A 195 -16.83 -23.30 20.39
CA GLY A 195 -17.71 -23.00 19.25
C GLY A 195 -17.28 -21.75 18.46
N SER A 196 -17.90 -21.48 17.31
CA SER A 196 -17.67 -20.26 16.53
C SER A 196 -18.26 -19.03 17.24
N LEU A 197 -17.46 -17.99 17.45
CA LEU A 197 -17.95 -16.72 17.99
C LEU A 197 -18.74 -15.97 16.92
N THR A 198 -19.97 -15.57 17.25
CA THR A 198 -20.76 -14.71 16.37
C THR A 198 -20.38 -13.26 16.55
N LEU A 199 -20.60 -12.43 15.52
CA LEU A 199 -20.33 -11.01 15.59
C LEU A 199 -21.14 -10.34 16.70
N GLU A 200 -22.39 -10.76 16.92
CA GLU A 200 -23.26 -10.22 17.96
C GLU A 200 -22.69 -10.45 19.37
N ALA A 201 -22.07 -11.61 19.61
CA ALA A 201 -21.42 -11.90 20.90
C ALA A 201 -20.20 -10.98 21.14
N VAL A 202 -19.44 -10.69 20.08
CA VAL A 202 -18.31 -9.76 20.14
C VAL A 202 -18.81 -8.34 20.40
N LEU A 203 -19.84 -7.87 19.68
CA LEU A 203 -20.46 -6.56 19.87
C LEU A 203 -20.99 -6.37 21.29
N ALA A 204 -21.72 -7.37 21.81
CA ALA A 204 -22.25 -7.32 23.17
C ALA A 204 -21.14 -7.21 24.24
N SER A 205 -19.97 -7.77 23.99
CA SER A 205 -18.84 -7.72 24.94
C SER A 205 -18.18 -6.33 25.03
N VAL A 206 -18.27 -5.54 23.95
CA VAL A 206 -17.70 -4.18 23.85
C VAL A 206 -18.76 -3.09 23.98
N ALA A 207 -20.03 -3.47 24.20
CA ALA A 207 -21.10 -2.51 24.42
C ALA A 207 -20.87 -1.63 25.67
N ASN A 208 -21.27 -0.38 25.55
CA ASN A 208 -21.05 0.74 26.47
C ASN A 208 -19.58 1.04 26.79
N ARG A 209 -18.64 0.72 25.89
CA ARG A 209 -17.21 1.01 26.06
C ARG A 209 -16.79 2.20 25.22
N ARG A 210 -15.95 3.04 25.82
CA ARG A 210 -15.25 4.14 25.15
C ARG A 210 -13.86 3.68 24.74
N MET A 211 -13.76 3.08 23.56
CA MET A 211 -12.54 2.45 23.06
C MET A 211 -12.26 2.77 21.59
N LEU A 212 -10.98 2.67 21.22
CA LEU A 212 -10.51 2.78 19.83
C LEU A 212 -10.19 1.39 19.27
N LEU A 213 -10.78 1.04 18.13
CA LEU A 213 -10.41 -0.14 17.37
C LEU A 213 -9.58 0.27 16.15
N VAL A 214 -8.35 -0.21 16.06
CA VAL A 214 -7.55 -0.16 14.84
C VAL A 214 -7.79 -1.42 14.03
N LEU A 215 -8.45 -1.28 12.88
CA LEU A 215 -8.74 -2.38 11.95
C LEU A 215 -7.79 -2.29 10.75
N ASP A 216 -6.76 -3.13 10.73
CA ASP A 216 -5.67 -3.02 9.76
C ASP A 216 -5.84 -3.99 8.59
N ASN A 217 -5.51 -3.51 7.38
CA ASN A 217 -5.44 -4.27 6.12
C ASN A 217 -6.82 -4.78 5.64
N CYS A 218 -7.80 -3.88 5.56
CA CYS A 218 -9.19 -4.22 5.22
C CYS A 218 -9.42 -4.62 3.75
N GLU A 219 -8.53 -4.27 2.82
CA GLU A 219 -8.80 -4.31 1.36
C GLU A 219 -9.21 -5.69 0.80
N HIS A 220 -8.76 -6.79 1.40
CA HIS A 220 -9.08 -8.15 0.96
C HIS A 220 -10.36 -8.72 1.60
N LEU A 221 -10.89 -8.06 2.63
CA LEU A 221 -12.11 -8.43 3.35
C LEU A 221 -13.01 -7.19 3.50
N LEU A 222 -13.06 -6.35 2.47
CA LEU A 222 -13.64 -5.02 2.54
C LEU A 222 -15.10 -5.04 3.02
N ASP A 223 -15.92 -5.92 2.46
CA ASP A 223 -17.33 -6.09 2.86
C ASP A 223 -17.47 -6.50 4.32
N ALA A 224 -16.60 -7.40 4.80
CA ALA A 224 -16.65 -7.85 6.19
C ALA A 224 -16.20 -6.73 7.14
N ALA A 225 -15.11 -6.04 6.80
CA ALA A 225 -14.61 -4.90 7.56
C ALA A 225 -15.64 -3.76 7.62
N ALA A 226 -16.30 -3.45 6.51
CA ALA A 226 -17.37 -2.46 6.41
C ALA A 226 -18.55 -2.81 7.33
N ARG A 227 -19.07 -4.05 7.23
CA ARG A 227 -20.18 -4.52 8.10
C ARG A 227 -19.82 -4.43 9.58
N ILE A 228 -18.60 -4.81 9.94
CA ILE A 228 -18.11 -4.77 11.32
C ILE A 228 -17.96 -3.33 11.83
N ALA A 229 -17.35 -2.45 11.03
CA ALA A 229 -17.17 -1.05 11.40
C ALA A 229 -18.53 -0.34 11.57
N SER A 230 -19.49 -0.61 10.68
CA SER A 230 -20.86 -0.11 10.80
C SER A 230 -21.53 -0.63 12.08
N ALA A 231 -21.54 -1.94 12.28
CA ALA A 231 -22.20 -2.55 13.43
C ALA A 231 -21.62 -2.09 14.78
N LEU A 232 -20.29 -1.96 14.87
CA LEU A 232 -19.62 -1.47 16.08
C LEU A 232 -19.96 -0.01 16.39
N THR A 233 -20.09 0.83 15.37
CA THR A 233 -20.33 2.27 15.58
C THR A 233 -21.81 2.62 15.65
N GLU A 234 -22.71 1.80 15.11
CA GLU A 234 -24.17 1.94 15.28
C GLU A 234 -24.63 1.51 16.67
N SER A 235 -24.02 0.46 17.24
CA SER A 235 -24.44 -0.13 18.51
C SER A 235 -24.01 0.68 19.74
N ASP A 236 -23.00 1.55 19.61
CA ASP A 236 -22.41 2.27 20.74
C ASP A 236 -21.87 3.65 20.34
N ALA A 237 -22.20 4.67 21.13
CA ALA A 237 -21.70 6.03 20.93
C ALA A 237 -20.23 6.21 21.35
N GLY A 238 -19.69 5.30 22.18
CA GLY A 238 -18.33 5.38 22.72
C GLY A 238 -17.23 4.79 21.84
N LEU A 239 -17.57 3.95 20.86
CA LEU A 239 -16.60 3.21 20.06
C LEU A 239 -16.23 3.97 18.79
N ARG A 240 -14.92 4.05 18.52
CA ARG A 240 -14.38 4.60 17.27
C ARG A 240 -13.53 3.57 16.55
N VAL A 241 -13.58 3.60 15.22
CA VAL A 241 -12.83 2.69 14.33
C VAL A 241 -11.84 3.52 13.51
N LEU A 242 -10.56 3.14 13.58
CA LEU A 242 -9.50 3.60 12.70
C LEU A 242 -9.12 2.45 11.77
N ALA A 243 -9.57 2.49 10.52
CA ALA A 243 -9.29 1.47 9.54
C ALA A 243 -8.05 1.81 8.68
N THR A 244 -7.28 0.82 8.28
CA THR A 244 -6.30 0.96 7.19
C THR A 244 -6.74 0.12 6.00
N SER A 245 -6.79 0.74 4.83
CA SER A 245 -7.22 0.07 3.61
C SER A 245 -6.60 0.75 2.38
N ARG A 246 -6.62 0.07 1.24
CA ARG A 246 -6.28 0.70 -0.04
C ARG A 246 -7.42 1.51 -0.63
N GLU A 247 -8.64 1.14 -0.28
CA GLU A 247 -9.88 1.78 -0.71
C GLU A 247 -10.84 2.00 0.47
N ALA A 248 -11.78 2.92 0.29
CA ALA A 248 -12.80 3.24 1.30
C ALA A 248 -13.65 2.01 1.67
N LEU A 249 -14.09 1.93 2.93
CA LEU A 249 -15.06 0.91 3.38
C LEU A 249 -16.46 1.16 2.79
N ARG A 250 -16.75 2.40 2.36
CA ARG A 250 -18.01 2.85 1.78
C ARG A 250 -19.21 2.66 2.72
N ILE A 251 -19.04 3.10 3.97
CA ILE A 251 -20.10 3.09 4.99
C ILE A 251 -20.51 4.49 5.42
N GLN A 252 -21.72 4.61 5.98
CA GLN A 252 -22.25 5.90 6.42
C GLN A 252 -21.40 6.46 7.58
N GLY A 253 -21.04 7.74 7.49
CA GLY A 253 -20.23 8.42 8.51
C GLY A 253 -18.74 8.09 8.46
N GLU A 254 -18.27 7.39 7.42
CA GLU A 254 -16.85 7.19 7.15
C GLU A 254 -16.17 8.51 6.76
N ARG A 255 -15.08 8.84 7.47
CA ARG A 255 -14.17 9.92 7.11
C ARG A 255 -12.90 9.34 6.49
N LEU A 256 -12.63 9.72 5.25
CA LEU A 256 -11.40 9.32 4.56
C LEU A 256 -10.25 10.24 4.94
N CYS A 257 -9.10 9.63 5.21
CA CYS A 257 -7.81 10.31 5.41
C CYS A 257 -6.80 9.74 4.42
N PRO A 258 -6.66 10.35 3.23
CA PRO A 258 -5.64 9.96 2.25
C PRO A 258 -4.24 10.16 2.83
N ILE A 259 -3.39 9.15 2.70
CA ILE A 259 -2.01 9.19 3.17
C ILE A 259 -1.10 9.55 1.99
N PRO A 260 -0.49 10.75 1.97
CA PRO A 260 0.40 11.14 0.87
C PRO A 260 1.72 10.33 0.94
N PRO A 261 2.48 10.27 -0.16
CA PRO A 261 3.88 9.88 -0.12
C PRO A 261 4.72 10.79 0.78
N LEU A 262 5.93 10.35 1.12
CA LEU A 262 6.89 11.23 1.80
C LEU A 262 7.33 12.34 0.85
N GLU A 263 7.62 13.50 1.43
CA GLU A 263 8.16 14.62 0.69
C GLU A 263 9.52 14.26 0.08
N VAL A 264 9.66 14.54 -1.22
CA VAL A 264 10.90 14.34 -1.98
C VAL A 264 11.49 15.71 -2.34
N PRO A 265 12.83 15.85 -2.36
CA PRO A 265 13.49 17.09 -2.74
C PRO A 265 13.17 17.48 -4.19
N ARG A 266 12.98 18.77 -4.45
CA ARG A 266 12.87 19.30 -5.82
C ARG A 266 14.17 19.08 -6.60
N GLU A 267 14.08 19.08 -7.92
CA GLU A 267 15.26 19.05 -8.77
C GLU A 267 16.04 20.37 -8.62
N GLY A 268 17.34 20.29 -8.39
CA GLY A 268 18.19 21.45 -8.10
C GLY A 268 18.06 22.03 -6.68
N ALA A 269 17.37 21.36 -5.76
CA ALA A 269 17.34 21.73 -4.35
C ALA A 269 18.74 21.71 -3.73
N ASP A 270 19.01 22.62 -2.79
CA ASP A 270 20.27 22.62 -2.04
C ASP A 270 20.34 21.46 -1.03
N ASP A 271 21.53 21.26 -0.44
CA ASP A 271 21.76 20.15 0.50
C ASP A 271 20.88 20.25 1.76
N ALA A 272 20.56 21.46 2.23
CA ALA A 272 19.76 21.66 3.42
C ALA A 272 18.29 21.32 3.18
N GLU A 273 17.71 21.76 2.06
CA GLU A 273 16.37 21.37 1.61
C GLU A 273 16.32 19.85 1.38
N THR A 274 17.36 19.29 0.74
CA THR A 274 17.44 17.86 0.45
C THR A 274 17.44 17.01 1.72
N LEU A 275 18.26 17.35 2.72
CA LEU A 275 18.29 16.65 4.01
C LEU A 275 17.04 16.92 4.86
N GLY A 276 16.33 18.01 4.60
CA GLY A 276 15.04 18.34 5.20
C GLY A 276 13.89 17.47 4.70
N ALA A 277 13.98 16.95 3.47
CA ALA A 277 12.92 16.14 2.88
C ALA A 277 12.76 14.80 3.61
N SER A 278 11.52 14.50 4.02
CA SER A 278 11.21 13.31 4.83
C SER A 278 11.59 11.98 4.16
N ALA A 279 11.55 11.88 2.83
CA ALA A 279 12.01 10.70 2.10
C ALA A 279 13.52 10.46 2.29
N VAL A 280 14.33 11.53 2.23
CA VAL A 280 15.79 11.47 2.39
C VAL A 280 16.14 11.18 3.85
N GLN A 281 15.42 11.78 4.80
CA GLN A 281 15.59 11.48 6.23
C GLN A 281 15.34 10.00 6.55
N LEU A 282 14.29 9.42 5.97
CA LEU A 282 14.01 7.99 6.11
C LEU A 282 15.14 7.15 5.49
N PHE A 283 15.60 7.51 4.30
CA PHE A 283 16.72 6.82 3.64
C PHE A 283 17.97 6.86 4.54
N SER A 284 18.38 8.03 4.99
CA SER A 284 19.54 8.25 5.88
C SER A 284 19.44 7.40 7.14
N ALA A 285 18.31 7.47 7.83
CA ALA A 285 18.10 6.70 9.06
C ALA A 285 18.21 5.18 8.83
N ARG A 286 17.76 4.69 7.67
CA ARG A 286 17.75 3.26 7.34
C ARG A 286 19.11 2.76 6.86
N VAL A 287 19.79 3.54 6.02
CA VAL A 287 21.11 3.16 5.51
C VAL A 287 22.14 3.20 6.63
N GLN A 288 22.10 4.21 7.50
CA GLN A 288 23.02 4.31 8.65
C GLN A 288 22.77 3.23 9.71
N ALA A 289 21.53 2.78 9.88
CA ALA A 289 21.22 1.65 10.76
C ALA A 289 21.81 0.33 10.23
N ALA A 290 21.97 0.18 8.91
CA ALA A 290 22.55 -1.00 8.28
C ALA A 290 24.08 -0.89 8.08
N ASP A 291 24.59 0.30 7.77
CA ASP A 291 26.01 0.64 7.67
C ASP A 291 26.29 2.01 8.32
N PRO A 292 26.76 2.04 9.58
CA PRO A 292 27.05 3.29 10.30
C PRO A 292 28.16 4.15 9.67
N ARG A 293 28.93 3.61 8.71
CA ARG A 293 30.01 4.32 8.02
C ARG A 293 29.59 4.87 6.65
N PHE A 294 28.33 4.70 6.28
CA PHE A 294 27.81 5.17 5.01
C PHE A 294 28.05 6.69 4.86
N PRO A 295 28.64 7.15 3.74
CA PRO A 295 28.98 8.55 3.56
C PRO A 295 27.74 9.43 3.44
N LEU A 296 27.78 10.60 4.10
CA LEU A 296 26.81 11.68 3.94
C LEU A 296 27.52 12.93 3.42
N ASP A 297 28.23 12.77 2.30
CA ASP A 297 28.80 13.88 1.54
C ASP A 297 27.80 14.39 0.48
N GLU A 298 28.12 15.55 -0.12
CA GLU A 298 27.29 16.24 -1.12
C GLU A 298 26.85 15.30 -2.27
N ARG A 299 27.78 14.45 -2.75
CA ARG A 299 27.48 13.47 -3.81
C ARG A 299 26.47 12.42 -3.34
N SER A 300 26.67 11.85 -2.15
CA SER A 300 25.78 10.84 -1.59
C SER A 300 24.38 11.41 -1.34
N VAL A 301 24.29 12.64 -0.83
CA VAL A 301 23.03 13.36 -0.59
C VAL A 301 22.29 13.61 -1.90
N SER A 302 22.98 14.07 -2.95
CA SER A 302 22.39 14.28 -4.28
C SER A 302 21.86 12.97 -4.90
N LEU A 303 22.62 11.87 -4.79
CA LEU A 303 22.17 10.56 -5.26
C LEU A 303 20.98 10.02 -4.45
N MET A 304 20.97 10.22 -3.13
CA MET A 304 19.82 9.88 -2.29
C MET A 304 18.57 10.64 -2.70
N ALA A 305 18.68 11.93 -3.00
CA ALA A 305 17.59 12.75 -3.52
C ALA A 305 17.03 12.17 -4.83
N SER A 306 17.92 11.83 -5.76
CA SER A 306 17.56 11.20 -7.04
C SER A 306 16.83 9.87 -6.85
N VAL A 307 17.35 8.99 -5.98
CA VAL A 307 16.71 7.72 -5.64
C VAL A 307 15.34 7.95 -5.01
N CYS A 308 15.21 8.83 -4.01
CA CYS A 308 13.94 9.12 -3.35
C CYS A 308 12.88 9.65 -4.32
N ARG A 309 13.25 10.52 -5.28
CA ARG A 309 12.35 10.99 -6.34
C ARG A 309 11.85 9.84 -7.22
N ARG A 310 12.75 8.96 -7.68
CA ARG A 310 12.42 7.80 -8.53
C ARG A 310 11.56 6.75 -7.81
N LEU A 311 11.59 6.75 -6.49
CA LEU A 311 10.73 5.91 -5.64
C LEU A 311 9.42 6.61 -5.24
N ASP A 312 9.11 7.77 -5.81
CA ASP A 312 7.93 8.59 -5.53
C ASP A 312 7.68 8.87 -4.03
N GLY A 313 8.74 8.91 -3.21
CA GLY A 313 8.57 9.07 -1.77
C GLY A 313 7.88 7.89 -1.07
N LEU A 314 7.82 6.70 -1.70
CA LEU A 314 7.16 5.52 -1.14
C LEU A 314 8.03 4.92 0.00
N PRO A 315 7.58 4.96 1.27
CA PRO A 315 8.41 4.55 2.41
C PRO A 315 8.97 3.14 2.29
N LEU A 316 8.15 2.15 1.94
CA LEU A 316 8.62 0.76 1.81
C LEU A 316 9.71 0.62 0.73
N ALA A 317 9.57 1.33 -0.39
CA ALA A 317 10.59 1.30 -1.45
C ALA A 317 11.88 1.94 -0.97
N ILE A 318 11.80 3.06 -0.25
CA ILE A 318 12.94 3.77 0.33
C ILE A 318 13.67 2.89 1.34
N GLU A 319 12.96 2.18 2.22
CA GLU A 319 13.57 1.27 3.19
C GLU A 319 14.34 0.12 2.50
N LEU A 320 13.75 -0.45 1.45
CA LEU A 320 14.40 -1.50 0.65
C LEU A 320 15.62 -0.96 -0.12
N ALA A 321 15.53 0.25 -0.66
CA ALA A 321 16.61 0.91 -1.37
C ALA A 321 17.77 1.25 -0.43
N ALA A 322 17.48 1.79 0.76
CA ALA A 322 18.49 2.07 1.78
C ALA A 322 19.21 0.79 2.23
N ALA A 323 18.48 -0.32 2.44
CA ALA A 323 19.09 -1.60 2.75
C ALA A 323 20.02 -2.12 1.62
N ARG A 324 19.70 -1.82 0.35
CA ARG A 324 20.54 -2.16 -0.80
C ARG A 324 21.75 -1.25 -0.95
N ALA A 325 21.60 0.05 -0.72
CA ALA A 325 22.70 1.01 -0.73
C ALA A 325 23.76 0.66 0.33
N ALA A 326 23.35 0.17 1.50
CA ALA A 326 24.28 -0.29 2.54
C ALA A 326 25.16 -1.47 2.10
N VAL A 327 24.74 -2.24 1.09
CA VAL A 327 25.49 -3.41 0.58
C VAL A 327 26.25 -3.07 -0.71
N LEU A 328 25.63 -2.34 -1.63
CA LEU A 328 26.15 -2.11 -2.99
C LEU A 328 26.83 -0.75 -3.16
N GLY A 329 26.59 0.19 -2.23
CA GLY A 329 26.88 1.61 -2.41
C GLY A 329 25.77 2.34 -3.18
N ILE A 330 25.69 3.65 -2.97
CA ILE A 330 24.63 4.50 -3.55
C ILE A 330 24.81 4.76 -5.05
N ASP A 331 26.06 4.88 -5.53
CA ASP A 331 26.33 5.06 -6.96
C ASP A 331 25.80 3.89 -7.78
N VAL A 332 26.10 2.65 -7.35
CA VAL A 332 25.65 1.44 -8.03
C VAL A 332 24.14 1.34 -8.01
N LEU A 333 23.51 1.62 -6.86
CA LEU A 333 22.06 1.61 -6.73
C LEU A 333 21.42 2.63 -7.67
N ALA A 334 21.89 3.88 -7.63
CA ALA A 334 21.34 4.96 -8.45
C ALA A 334 21.49 4.68 -9.95
N ALA A 335 22.61 4.10 -10.39
CA ALA A 335 22.82 3.77 -11.80
C ALA A 335 21.87 2.69 -12.33
N HIS A 336 21.41 1.75 -11.49
CA HIS A 336 20.67 0.55 -11.93
C HIS A 336 19.19 0.53 -11.49
N LEU A 337 18.70 1.59 -10.83
CA LEU A 337 17.37 1.58 -10.23
C LEU A 337 16.22 1.51 -11.26
N ASP A 338 16.38 2.08 -12.47
CA ASP A 338 15.34 2.08 -13.53
C ASP A 338 15.21 0.70 -14.17
N ASP A 339 16.34 0.07 -14.47
CA ASP A 339 16.39 -1.22 -15.15
C ASP A 339 16.02 -2.38 -14.22
N HIS A 340 16.14 -2.18 -12.90
CA HIS A 340 16.05 -3.27 -11.94
C HIS A 340 15.35 -2.88 -10.64
N PHE A 341 14.07 -2.51 -10.70
CA PHE A 341 13.18 -2.56 -9.51
C PHE A 341 13.17 -3.96 -8.85
N ARG A 342 13.58 -5.01 -9.59
CA ARG A 342 13.86 -6.36 -9.09
C ARG A 342 15.02 -6.43 -8.06
N LEU A 343 15.91 -5.43 -8.00
CA LEU A 343 16.97 -5.31 -6.99
C LEU A 343 16.43 -4.93 -5.61
N LEU A 344 15.22 -4.35 -5.52
CA LEU A 344 14.57 -3.94 -4.26
C LEU A 344 13.91 -5.13 -3.55
N THR A 345 14.74 -6.14 -3.29
CA THR A 345 14.43 -7.34 -2.51
C THR A 345 15.21 -7.32 -1.20
N GLY A 346 14.84 -8.15 -0.22
CA GLY A 346 15.61 -8.29 1.03
C GLY A 346 15.16 -7.37 2.17
N GLY A 347 13.87 -7.07 2.25
CA GLY A 347 13.27 -6.45 3.44
C GLY A 347 13.45 -7.31 4.70
N PHE A 348 13.01 -6.81 5.85
CA PHE A 348 13.20 -7.51 7.12
C PHE A 348 12.67 -8.95 7.06
N ARG A 349 13.47 -9.92 7.52
CA ARG A 349 13.09 -11.35 7.55
C ARG A 349 11.84 -11.62 8.40
N THR A 350 11.55 -10.71 9.34
CA THR A 350 10.39 -10.74 10.24
C THR A 350 9.18 -9.97 9.68
N ALA A 351 9.32 -9.25 8.56
CA ALA A 351 8.19 -8.63 7.90
C ALA A 351 7.28 -9.69 7.25
N LEU A 352 5.99 -9.37 7.14
CA LEU A 352 5.04 -10.20 6.38
C LEU A 352 5.56 -10.44 4.97
N PRO A 353 5.34 -11.63 4.36
CA PRO A 353 5.88 -11.97 3.03
C PRO A 353 5.67 -10.90 1.96
N ARG A 354 4.49 -10.25 1.97
CA ARG A 354 4.14 -9.17 1.04
C ARG A 354 4.91 -7.85 1.23
N HIS A 355 5.60 -7.64 2.35
CA HIS A 355 6.44 -6.47 2.59
C HIS A 355 7.94 -6.80 2.53
N GLN A 356 8.31 -8.05 2.24
CA GLN A 356 9.72 -8.45 2.13
C GLN A 356 10.36 -7.97 0.81
N THR A 357 9.54 -7.71 -0.21
CA THR A 357 9.97 -7.16 -1.51
C THR A 357 8.88 -6.24 -2.05
N LEU A 358 9.24 -5.27 -2.90
CA LEU A 358 8.24 -4.47 -3.62
C LEU A 358 7.38 -5.35 -4.53
N GLN A 359 7.98 -6.35 -5.16
CA GLN A 359 7.26 -7.27 -6.04
C GLN A 359 6.16 -8.01 -5.29
N ALA A 360 6.43 -8.58 -4.12
CA ALA A 360 5.43 -9.30 -3.34
C ALA A 360 4.26 -8.40 -2.88
N MET A 361 4.53 -7.11 -2.62
CA MET A 361 3.49 -6.12 -2.31
C MET A 361 2.58 -5.88 -3.51
N TYR A 362 3.15 -5.74 -4.70
CA TYR A 362 2.40 -5.53 -5.93
C TYR A 362 1.70 -6.80 -6.41
N ASP A 363 2.29 -7.99 -6.26
CA ASP A 363 1.64 -9.27 -6.58
C ASP A 363 0.38 -9.49 -5.73
N TRP A 364 0.42 -9.11 -4.46
CA TRP A 364 -0.77 -9.11 -3.60
C TRP A 364 -1.83 -8.13 -4.12
N SER A 365 -1.41 -6.90 -4.37
CA SER A 365 -2.24 -5.82 -4.91
C SER A 365 -2.94 -6.20 -6.21
N TYR A 366 -2.21 -6.85 -7.11
CA TYR A 366 -2.66 -7.27 -8.43
C TYR A 366 -3.66 -8.43 -8.37
N ARG A 367 -3.49 -9.35 -7.41
CA ARG A 367 -4.42 -10.47 -7.20
C ARG A 367 -5.81 -10.03 -6.75
N LEU A 368 -5.93 -8.88 -6.08
CA LEU A 368 -7.22 -8.33 -5.65
C LEU A 368 -7.99 -7.60 -6.76
N LEU A 369 -7.38 -7.43 -7.94
CA LEU A 369 -8.03 -6.80 -9.09
C LEU A 369 -8.90 -7.79 -9.87
N GLY A 370 -10.00 -7.28 -10.42
CA GLY A 370 -10.77 -7.98 -11.45
C GLY A 370 -9.99 -8.03 -12.77
N ASP A 371 -10.42 -8.88 -13.70
CA ASP A 371 -9.66 -9.12 -14.94
C ASP A 371 -9.56 -7.88 -15.84
N ALA A 372 -10.62 -7.06 -15.90
CA ALA A 372 -10.62 -5.77 -16.58
C ALA A 372 -9.59 -4.80 -16.00
N GLU A 373 -9.54 -4.67 -14.67
CA GLU A 373 -8.58 -3.81 -13.96
C GLU A 373 -7.14 -4.29 -14.13
N ARG A 374 -6.92 -5.61 -14.13
CA ARG A 374 -5.61 -6.21 -14.39
C ARG A 374 -5.10 -5.90 -15.79
N LEU A 375 -5.96 -6.05 -16.79
CA LEU A 375 -5.65 -5.71 -18.18
C LEU A 375 -5.31 -4.23 -18.30
N LEU A 376 -6.21 -3.37 -17.80
CA LEU A 376 -6.02 -1.92 -17.87
C LEU A 376 -4.72 -1.51 -17.18
N LEU A 377 -4.46 -1.97 -15.96
CA LEU A 377 -3.23 -1.64 -15.23
C LEU A 377 -1.97 -2.00 -16.02
N ARG A 378 -1.91 -3.18 -16.66
CA ARG A 378 -0.76 -3.58 -17.50
C ARG A 378 -0.55 -2.59 -18.64
N TRP A 379 -1.62 -2.31 -19.38
CA TRP A 379 -1.59 -1.43 -20.55
C TRP A 379 -1.23 0.00 -20.20
N LEU A 380 -1.67 0.50 -19.04
CA LEU A 380 -1.28 1.83 -18.55
C LEU A 380 0.22 1.95 -18.25
N GLY A 381 0.96 0.84 -18.12
CA GLY A 381 2.40 0.85 -17.86
C GLY A 381 3.23 1.55 -18.93
N VAL A 382 2.73 1.66 -20.17
CA VAL A 382 3.44 2.32 -21.28
C VAL A 382 3.56 3.83 -21.09
N PHE A 383 2.58 4.47 -20.42
CA PHE A 383 2.62 5.90 -20.14
C PHE A 383 3.73 6.22 -19.15
N ARG A 384 4.60 7.17 -19.51
CA ARG A 384 5.72 7.59 -18.66
C ARG A 384 5.30 8.64 -17.66
N ASP A 385 4.44 9.55 -18.10
CA ASP A 385 3.94 10.68 -17.31
C ASP A 385 2.44 10.56 -17.06
N THR A 386 1.80 11.67 -16.75
CA THR A 386 0.35 11.75 -16.68
C THR A 386 -0.27 11.45 -18.05
N PHE A 387 -1.53 11.02 -18.06
CA PHE A 387 -2.29 10.75 -19.29
C PHE A 387 -3.76 11.13 -19.13
N SER A 388 -4.39 11.46 -20.26
CA SER A 388 -5.82 11.77 -20.33
C SER A 388 -6.65 10.49 -20.48
N ILE A 389 -7.96 10.59 -20.27
CA ILE A 389 -8.87 9.47 -20.51
C ILE A 389 -8.96 9.08 -21.99
N ASP A 390 -8.81 10.04 -22.89
CA ASP A 390 -8.83 9.80 -24.34
C ASP A 390 -7.59 9.02 -24.78
N ALA A 391 -6.44 9.26 -24.14
CA ALA A 391 -5.24 8.45 -24.35
C ALA A 391 -5.47 6.99 -23.92
N VAL A 392 -6.15 6.77 -22.78
CA VAL A 392 -6.48 5.43 -22.32
C VAL A 392 -7.44 4.73 -23.28
N ARG A 393 -8.48 5.43 -23.75
CA ARG A 393 -9.45 4.90 -24.71
C ARG A 393 -8.78 4.37 -25.97
N GLU A 394 -7.88 5.16 -26.56
CA GLU A 394 -7.22 4.75 -27.80
C GLU A 394 -6.38 3.49 -27.60
N ILE A 395 -5.59 3.44 -26.52
CA ILE A 395 -4.71 2.29 -26.28
C ILE A 395 -5.53 1.04 -25.91
N VAL A 396 -6.61 1.20 -25.14
CA VAL A 396 -7.48 0.10 -24.74
C VAL A 396 -8.42 -0.34 -25.87
N GLY A 397 -8.69 0.50 -26.87
CA GLY A 397 -9.43 0.13 -28.08
C GLY A 397 -8.78 -1.01 -28.89
N ALA A 398 -7.48 -1.26 -28.66
CA ALA A 398 -6.77 -2.43 -29.17
C ALA A 398 -7.01 -3.72 -28.36
N THR A 399 -7.87 -3.69 -27.33
CA THR A 399 -8.18 -4.79 -26.42
C THR A 399 -9.65 -5.21 -26.50
N ARG A 400 -10.10 -6.12 -25.62
CA ARG A 400 -11.51 -6.55 -25.52
C ARG A 400 -12.33 -5.75 -24.50
N LEU A 401 -11.77 -4.71 -23.89
CA LEU A 401 -12.49 -3.90 -22.90
C LEU A 401 -13.45 -2.94 -23.62
N ALA A 402 -14.73 -2.96 -23.24
CA ALA A 402 -15.71 -2.04 -23.80
C ALA A 402 -15.57 -0.64 -23.20
N ASP A 403 -15.91 0.41 -23.97
CA ASP A 403 -15.87 1.80 -23.50
C ASP A 403 -16.74 2.06 -22.26
N ALA A 404 -17.89 1.38 -22.16
CA ALA A 404 -18.77 1.48 -21.00
C ALA A 404 -18.11 0.98 -19.71
N ASP A 405 -17.23 -0.03 -19.81
CA ASP A 405 -16.53 -0.61 -18.66
C ASP A 405 -15.26 0.18 -18.31
N LEU A 406 -14.73 0.99 -19.21
CA LEU A 406 -13.46 1.69 -19.03
C LEU A 406 -13.51 2.69 -17.86
N LEU A 407 -14.58 3.49 -17.78
CA LEU A 407 -14.73 4.50 -16.73
C LEU A 407 -14.76 3.86 -15.34
N ASP A 408 -15.55 2.79 -15.18
CA ASP A 408 -15.66 2.04 -13.94
C ASP A 408 -14.34 1.35 -13.59
N THR A 409 -13.61 0.85 -14.60
CA THR A 409 -12.30 0.23 -14.41
C THR A 409 -11.25 1.25 -13.96
N ILE A 410 -11.22 2.46 -14.55
CA ILE A 410 -10.34 3.56 -14.11
C ILE A 410 -10.71 3.97 -12.68
N ALA A 411 -12.01 4.16 -12.39
CA ALA A 411 -12.50 4.51 -11.07
C ALA A 411 -12.10 3.46 -10.02
N GLY A 412 -12.15 2.17 -10.37
CA GLY A 412 -11.70 1.06 -9.53
C GLY A 412 -10.19 1.09 -9.25
N LEU A 413 -9.35 1.37 -10.26
CA LEU A 413 -7.91 1.52 -10.05
C LEU A 413 -7.55 2.74 -9.19
N VAL A 414 -8.29 3.85 -9.35
CA VAL A 414 -8.15 5.04 -8.50
C VAL A 414 -8.59 4.73 -7.07
N SER A 415 -9.74 4.09 -6.87
CA SER A 415 -10.24 3.75 -5.52
C SER A 415 -9.27 2.84 -4.78
N LYS A 416 -8.63 1.91 -5.49
CA LYS A 416 -7.63 0.97 -4.94
C LYS A 416 -6.23 1.57 -4.80
N SER A 417 -6.07 2.88 -5.05
CA SER A 417 -4.79 3.58 -4.96
C SER A 417 -3.69 2.92 -5.79
N LEU A 418 -4.03 2.48 -7.00
CA LEU A 418 -3.07 2.03 -8.03
C LEU A 418 -2.85 3.10 -9.10
N LEU A 419 -3.84 3.98 -9.27
CA LEU A 419 -3.80 5.13 -10.16
C LEU A 419 -4.05 6.40 -9.35
N SER A 420 -3.27 7.44 -9.61
CA SER A 420 -3.42 8.75 -8.98
C SER A 420 -4.12 9.71 -9.93
N LEU A 421 -5.04 10.52 -9.40
CA LEU A 421 -5.68 11.61 -10.13
C LEU A 421 -4.90 12.90 -9.85
N GLU A 422 -4.34 13.51 -10.90
CA GLU A 422 -3.72 14.83 -10.84
C GLU A 422 -4.70 15.84 -11.44
N SER A 423 -5.24 16.70 -10.56
CA SER A 423 -6.14 17.78 -10.97
C SER A 423 -5.70 19.09 -10.32
N ALA A 424 -5.12 19.97 -11.12
CA ALA A 424 -4.99 21.39 -10.81
C ALA A 424 -5.37 22.18 -12.05
N HIS A 425 -6.68 22.39 -12.21
CA HIS A 425 -7.34 23.17 -13.28
C HIS A 425 -7.28 22.53 -14.69
N GLY A 426 -8.43 22.06 -15.18
CA GLY A 426 -8.58 21.47 -16.52
C GLY A 426 -9.22 20.08 -16.50
N ALA A 427 -9.06 19.35 -17.62
CA ALA A 427 -9.53 17.97 -17.73
C ALA A 427 -8.75 17.03 -16.78
N PRO A 428 -9.40 16.02 -16.18
CA PRO A 428 -8.74 15.11 -15.24
C PRO A 428 -7.61 14.34 -15.92
N ARG A 429 -6.44 14.34 -15.29
CA ARG A 429 -5.28 13.54 -15.72
C ARG A 429 -4.93 12.50 -14.69
N TYR A 430 -4.45 11.37 -15.16
CA TYR A 430 -4.12 10.22 -14.33
C TYR A 430 -2.63 9.94 -14.40
N ARG A 431 -2.06 9.40 -13.34
CA ARG A 431 -0.65 8.99 -13.30
C ARG A 431 -0.48 7.68 -12.53
N LEU A 432 0.40 6.82 -13.03
CA LEU A 432 0.94 5.71 -12.24
C LEU A 432 2.17 6.19 -11.47
N LEU A 433 2.26 5.85 -10.19
CA LEU A 433 3.53 5.95 -9.47
C LEU A 433 4.59 5.14 -10.23
N THR A 434 5.83 5.62 -10.30
CA THR A 434 6.96 5.00 -11.00
C THR A 434 7.12 3.53 -10.62
N THR A 435 7.00 3.22 -9.32
CA THR A 435 7.06 1.83 -8.81
C THR A 435 5.88 0.97 -9.29
N THR A 436 4.68 1.53 -9.39
CA THR A 436 3.49 0.83 -9.90
C THR A 436 3.59 0.65 -11.42
N ARG A 437 4.10 1.65 -12.14
CA ARG A 437 4.36 1.61 -13.58
C ARG A 437 5.38 0.53 -13.93
N ALA A 438 6.49 0.45 -13.21
CA ALA A 438 7.51 -0.58 -13.42
C ALA A 438 6.91 -1.99 -13.24
N TYR A 439 6.07 -2.19 -12.22
CA TYR A 439 5.34 -3.44 -12.04
C TYR A 439 4.35 -3.71 -13.19
N ALA A 440 3.60 -2.69 -13.62
CA ALA A 440 2.67 -2.81 -14.74
C ALA A 440 3.38 -3.22 -16.05
N LEU A 441 4.52 -2.62 -16.36
CA LEU A 441 5.36 -2.97 -17.52
C LEU A 441 5.87 -4.42 -17.43
N GLN A 442 6.29 -4.87 -16.25
CA GLN A 442 6.68 -6.27 -16.08
C GLN A 442 5.54 -7.23 -16.37
N GLN A 443 4.34 -6.91 -15.88
CA GLN A 443 3.17 -7.73 -16.13
C GLN A 443 2.75 -7.66 -17.61
N LEU A 444 2.86 -6.51 -18.26
CA LEU A 444 2.64 -6.34 -19.70
C LEU A 444 3.59 -7.24 -20.51
N GLU A 445 4.87 -7.30 -20.14
CA GLU A 445 5.88 -8.17 -20.74
C GLU A 445 5.56 -9.65 -20.51
N ASN A 446 5.26 -10.04 -19.27
CA ASN A 446 4.93 -11.42 -18.92
C ASN A 446 3.69 -11.96 -19.66
N ASN A 447 2.80 -11.07 -20.10
CA ASN A 447 1.61 -11.41 -20.87
C ASN A 447 1.81 -11.28 -22.40
N GLY A 448 3.00 -10.87 -22.87
CA GLY A 448 3.32 -10.72 -24.29
C GLY A 448 2.63 -9.53 -24.96
N GLU A 449 2.20 -8.53 -24.19
CA GLU A 449 1.36 -7.42 -24.65
C GLU A 449 2.17 -6.15 -25.01
N CYS A 450 3.49 -6.13 -24.73
CA CYS A 450 4.34 -4.94 -24.87
C CYS A 450 4.29 -4.29 -26.25
N ALA A 451 4.44 -5.06 -27.33
CA ALA A 451 4.49 -4.51 -28.68
C ALA A 451 3.16 -3.88 -29.09
N ALA A 452 2.03 -4.50 -28.71
CA ALA A 452 0.70 -3.99 -29.03
C ALA A 452 0.40 -2.68 -28.28
N ALA A 453 0.67 -2.65 -26.97
CA ALA A 453 0.44 -1.46 -26.14
C ALA A 453 1.35 -0.29 -26.54
N ALA A 454 2.64 -0.55 -26.81
CA ALA A 454 3.57 0.49 -27.21
C ALA A 454 3.26 1.08 -28.60
N ARG A 455 2.82 0.23 -29.56
CA ARG A 455 2.34 0.69 -30.86
C ARG A 455 1.09 1.57 -30.73
N ALA A 456 0.10 1.12 -29.94
CA ALA A 456 -1.12 1.90 -29.72
C ALA A 456 -0.81 3.26 -29.06
N HIS A 457 0.09 3.27 -28.08
CA HIS A 457 0.60 4.49 -27.44
C HIS A 457 1.25 5.45 -28.44
N ALA A 458 2.19 4.95 -29.27
CA ALA A 458 2.87 5.79 -30.26
C ALA A 458 1.92 6.36 -31.31
N ASN A 459 0.95 5.56 -31.77
CA ASN A 459 -0.08 6.00 -32.71
C ASN A 459 -0.98 7.11 -32.12
N TYR A 460 -1.41 6.96 -30.87
CA TYR A 460 -2.21 7.98 -30.19
C TYR A 460 -1.46 9.31 -30.13
N PHE A 461 -0.21 9.31 -29.65
CA PHE A 461 0.56 10.55 -29.51
C PHE A 461 0.93 11.16 -30.86
N HIS A 462 1.20 10.35 -31.89
CA HIS A 462 1.37 10.86 -33.25
C HIS A 462 0.09 11.56 -33.74
N ALA A 463 -1.08 10.94 -33.58
CA ALA A 463 -2.35 11.56 -33.96
C ALA A 463 -2.63 12.85 -33.17
N LEU A 464 -2.39 12.84 -31.85
CA LEU A 464 -2.57 13.99 -30.97
C LEU A 464 -1.72 15.19 -31.41
N PHE A 465 -0.42 14.99 -31.65
CA PHE A 465 0.47 16.08 -32.04
C PHE A 465 0.19 16.57 -33.46
N ARG A 466 -0.18 15.68 -34.37
CA ARG A 466 -0.52 16.03 -35.76
C ARG A 466 -1.78 16.90 -35.84
N LEU A 467 -2.78 16.61 -35.00
CA LEU A 467 -4.04 17.35 -34.95
C LEU A 467 -3.95 18.65 -34.13
N ALA A 468 -2.95 18.78 -33.25
CA ALA A 468 -2.74 20.00 -32.49
C ALA A 468 -2.40 21.18 -33.42
N PRO A 469 -3.02 22.37 -33.22
CA PRO A 469 -2.82 23.52 -34.08
C PRO A 469 -1.37 24.01 -34.03
N VAL A 470 -0.82 24.36 -35.19
CA VAL A 470 0.39 25.18 -35.25
C VAL A 470 -0.01 26.56 -34.76
N ASP A 471 0.78 27.13 -33.84
CA ASP A 471 0.49 28.39 -33.14
C ASP A 471 -0.08 29.46 -34.09
N ASP A 472 -1.38 29.77 -33.94
CA ASP A 472 -2.13 30.68 -34.82
C ASP A 472 -2.46 32.03 -34.15
N GLY A 473 -1.98 32.24 -32.92
CA GLY A 473 -2.24 33.46 -32.15
C GLY A 473 -3.69 33.59 -31.63
N GLY A 474 -4.50 32.54 -31.69
CA GLY A 474 -5.86 32.53 -31.17
C GLY A 474 -5.93 32.48 -29.62
N PRO A 475 -6.80 33.28 -28.96
CA PRO A 475 -6.78 33.46 -27.50
C PRO A 475 -7.30 32.27 -26.65
N LEU A 476 -7.62 31.12 -27.25
CA LEU A 476 -8.34 30.02 -26.57
C LEU A 476 -7.87 28.59 -26.90
N ALA A 477 -7.07 28.36 -27.94
CA ALA A 477 -6.63 27.01 -28.32
C ALA A 477 -5.24 26.72 -27.77
N GLU A 478 -5.05 25.52 -27.20
CA GLU A 478 -3.74 25.07 -26.75
C GLU A 478 -2.84 24.80 -27.97
N SER A 479 -1.67 25.44 -28.02
CA SER A 479 -0.74 25.29 -29.15
C SER A 479 -0.13 23.89 -29.16
N ARG A 480 0.35 23.43 -30.33
CA ARG A 480 1.13 22.18 -30.42
C ARG A 480 2.32 22.15 -29.47
N LEU A 481 2.98 23.29 -29.24
CA LEU A 481 4.10 23.41 -28.31
C LEU A 481 3.67 23.11 -26.87
N ASP A 482 2.50 23.60 -26.44
CA ASP A 482 1.97 23.36 -25.11
C ASP A 482 1.56 21.90 -24.92
N VAL A 483 0.93 21.30 -25.94
CA VAL A 483 0.59 19.87 -25.94
C VAL A 483 1.85 19.01 -25.83
N ILE A 484 2.89 19.28 -26.64
CA ILE A 484 4.16 18.54 -26.60
C ILE A 484 4.86 18.73 -25.26
N ARG A 485 4.89 19.96 -24.72
CA ARG A 485 5.50 20.24 -23.41
C ARG A 485 4.84 19.42 -22.31
N ARG A 486 3.51 19.33 -22.31
CA ARG A 486 2.76 18.53 -21.33
C ARG A 486 3.03 17.02 -21.48
N GLU A 487 3.12 16.53 -22.71
CA GLU A 487 3.23 15.10 -23.01
C GLU A 487 4.68 14.64 -23.25
N LEU A 488 5.68 15.42 -22.82
CA LEU A 488 7.08 15.23 -23.21
C LEU A 488 7.63 13.85 -22.84
N GLY A 489 7.36 13.32 -21.65
CA GLY A 489 7.80 11.97 -21.30
C GLY A 489 7.07 10.88 -22.07
N ASN A 490 5.81 11.10 -22.45
CA ASN A 490 5.06 10.17 -23.30
C ASN A 490 5.60 10.20 -24.75
N LEU A 491 5.94 11.38 -25.28
CA LEU A 491 6.64 11.53 -26.56
C LEU A 491 7.98 10.77 -26.54
N ARG A 492 8.80 10.98 -25.50
CA ARG A 492 10.08 10.29 -25.32
C ARG A 492 9.89 8.77 -25.32
N ALA A 493 8.94 8.27 -24.53
CA ALA A 493 8.65 6.83 -24.46
C ALA A 493 8.21 6.25 -25.82
N ALA A 494 7.40 6.98 -26.59
CA ALA A 494 6.98 6.56 -27.91
C ALA A 494 8.15 6.51 -28.92
N LEU A 495 9.01 7.53 -28.94
CA LEU A 495 10.21 7.57 -29.80
C LEU A 495 11.25 6.51 -29.40
N ASP A 496 11.48 6.34 -28.09
CA ASP A 496 12.40 5.31 -27.56
C ASP A 496 11.96 3.91 -27.99
N TRP A 497 10.66 3.60 -27.90
CA TRP A 497 10.13 2.33 -28.41
C TRP A 497 10.24 2.24 -29.94
N ALA A 498 9.83 3.28 -30.67
CA ALA A 498 9.74 3.23 -32.13
C ALA A 498 11.10 2.99 -32.80
N PHE A 499 12.18 3.56 -32.26
CA PHE A 499 13.55 3.36 -32.74
C PHE A 499 14.30 2.22 -32.03
N SER A 500 13.64 1.45 -31.16
CA SER A 500 14.23 0.25 -30.57
C SER A 500 14.30 -0.90 -31.58
N PRO A 501 15.11 -1.95 -31.33
CA PRO A 501 15.20 -3.12 -32.22
C PRO A 501 13.86 -3.85 -32.46
N ASN A 502 12.91 -3.73 -31.51
CA ASN A 502 11.58 -4.34 -31.60
C ASN A 502 10.48 -3.28 -31.89
N GLY A 503 10.90 -2.09 -32.32
CA GLY A 503 10.05 -0.93 -32.58
C GLY A 503 9.45 -0.91 -33.97
N ASP A 504 8.88 0.24 -34.32
CA ASP A 504 8.26 0.53 -35.60
C ASP A 504 8.80 1.87 -36.11
N ALA A 505 9.85 1.80 -36.93
CA ALA A 505 10.58 2.97 -37.40
C ALA A 505 9.69 3.91 -38.24
N GLU A 506 8.70 3.39 -38.97
CA GLU A 506 7.77 4.22 -39.74
C GLU A 506 6.94 5.13 -38.83
N ILE A 507 6.41 4.57 -37.73
CA ILE A 507 5.71 5.35 -36.71
C ILE A 507 6.66 6.36 -36.06
N GLY A 508 7.90 5.94 -35.77
CA GLY A 508 8.93 6.80 -35.19
C GLY A 508 9.27 8.01 -36.06
N ILE A 509 9.45 7.81 -37.37
CA ILE A 509 9.71 8.88 -38.35
C ILE A 509 8.53 9.84 -38.43
N ALA A 510 7.30 9.31 -38.53
CA ALA A 510 6.09 10.13 -38.60
C ALA A 510 5.89 10.97 -37.34
N LEU A 511 6.08 10.37 -36.16
CA LEU A 511 6.02 11.06 -34.87
C LEU A 511 7.12 12.12 -34.74
N ALA A 512 8.35 11.79 -35.11
CA ALA A 512 9.49 12.69 -35.04
C ALA A 512 9.31 13.91 -35.96
N ALA A 513 8.81 13.71 -37.19
CA ALA A 513 8.59 14.80 -38.14
C ALA A 513 7.63 15.88 -37.63
N VAL A 514 6.67 15.50 -36.77
CA VAL A 514 5.73 16.44 -36.14
C VAL A 514 6.30 17.06 -34.88
N ALA A 515 6.99 16.27 -34.03
CA ALA A 515 7.33 16.69 -32.67
C ALA A 515 8.74 17.27 -32.51
N VAL A 516 9.72 16.80 -33.30
CA VAL A 516 11.13 17.22 -33.17
C VAL A 516 11.36 18.71 -33.42
N PRO A 517 10.72 19.36 -34.42
CA PRO A 517 10.83 20.82 -34.58
C PRO A 517 10.44 21.58 -33.30
N CYS A 518 9.37 21.14 -32.64
CA CYS A 518 8.90 21.73 -31.39
C CYS A 518 9.89 21.53 -30.21
N LEU A 519 10.75 20.50 -30.22
CA LEU A 519 11.78 20.33 -29.19
C LEU A 519 12.81 21.46 -29.25
N PHE A 520 13.12 21.95 -30.44
CA PHE A 520 14.00 23.11 -30.61
C PHE A 520 13.37 24.37 -30.01
N ASP A 521 12.10 24.63 -30.30
CA ASP A 521 11.35 25.77 -29.76
C ASP A 521 11.19 25.71 -28.23
N LEU A 522 11.17 24.49 -27.66
CA LEU A 522 11.20 24.25 -26.22
C LEU A 522 12.62 24.37 -25.61
N SER A 523 13.61 24.82 -26.39
CA SER A 523 15.03 24.92 -25.99
C SER A 523 15.68 23.58 -25.61
N LEU A 524 15.12 22.45 -26.05
CA LEU A 524 15.67 21.11 -25.89
C LEU A 524 16.56 20.76 -27.10
N VAL A 525 17.57 21.60 -27.36
CA VAL A 525 18.33 21.59 -28.62
C VAL A 525 19.12 20.31 -28.84
N ASP A 526 19.79 19.77 -27.80
CA ASP A 526 20.51 18.50 -27.92
C ASP A 526 19.57 17.32 -28.19
N GLU A 527 18.42 17.28 -27.51
CA GLU A 527 17.42 16.24 -27.74
C GLU A 527 16.81 16.35 -29.14
N CYS A 528 16.53 17.57 -29.61
CA CYS A 528 16.12 17.82 -30.99
C CYS A 528 17.13 17.21 -31.99
N ARG A 529 18.41 17.53 -31.83
CA ARG A 529 19.50 17.01 -32.68
C ARG A 529 19.54 15.49 -32.68
N GLU A 530 19.51 14.87 -31.50
CA GLU A 530 19.62 13.41 -31.36
C GLU A 530 18.42 12.68 -31.95
N ARG A 531 17.20 13.17 -31.70
CA ARG A 531 15.96 12.58 -32.23
C ARG A 531 15.85 12.77 -33.74
N ALA A 532 16.22 13.94 -34.27
CA ALA A 532 16.24 14.17 -35.72
C ALA A 532 17.23 13.22 -36.41
N ARG A 533 18.44 13.08 -35.87
CA ARG A 533 19.45 12.16 -36.39
C ARG A 533 18.95 10.71 -36.41
N ALA A 534 18.39 10.22 -35.30
CA ALA A 534 17.88 8.86 -35.21
C ALA A 534 16.79 8.56 -36.26
N ALA A 535 15.89 9.52 -36.48
CA ALA A 535 14.86 9.41 -37.52
C ALA A 535 15.48 9.40 -38.93
N LEU A 536 16.40 10.33 -39.22
CA LEU A 536 17.07 10.42 -40.53
C LEU A 536 17.93 9.20 -40.85
N ASP A 537 18.62 8.64 -39.87
CA ASP A 537 19.39 7.41 -40.04
C ASP A 537 18.47 6.22 -40.36
N SER A 538 17.31 6.14 -39.70
CA SER A 538 16.29 5.10 -39.95
C SER A 538 15.66 5.21 -41.35
N MET A 539 15.64 6.40 -41.95
CA MET A 539 15.10 6.63 -43.30
C MET A 539 16.05 6.17 -44.42
N ARG A 540 17.34 5.93 -44.14
CA ARG A 540 18.33 5.58 -45.18
C ARG A 540 18.09 4.22 -45.81
N ASP A 541 17.46 3.32 -45.06
CA ASP A 541 17.21 1.93 -45.46
C ASP A 541 15.79 1.72 -46.04
N MET A 542 15.04 2.80 -46.29
CA MET A 542 13.65 2.77 -46.74
C MET A 542 13.49 3.30 -48.16
N ASP A 543 12.54 2.74 -48.92
CA ASP A 543 12.21 3.23 -50.26
C ASP A 543 11.75 4.71 -50.25
N GLU A 544 11.91 5.44 -51.34
CA GLU A 544 11.49 6.85 -51.40
C GLU A 544 9.98 6.96 -51.66
N THR A 545 9.26 7.74 -50.84
CA THR A 545 7.83 8.06 -51.03
C THR A 545 7.56 9.51 -50.68
N ARG A 546 6.56 10.12 -51.33
CA ARG A 546 6.24 11.55 -51.16
C ARG A 546 5.95 11.99 -49.71
N THR A 547 5.30 11.14 -48.92
CA THR A 547 5.07 11.41 -47.48
C THR A 547 6.36 11.34 -46.67
N ARG A 548 7.32 10.47 -47.06
CA ARG A 548 8.66 10.45 -46.47
C ARG A 548 9.48 11.69 -46.86
N ASP A 549 9.25 12.26 -48.04
CA ASP A 549 9.98 13.46 -48.46
C ASP A 549 9.65 14.69 -47.59
N ASP A 550 8.36 14.94 -47.30
CA ASP A 550 7.96 16.01 -46.36
C ASP A 550 8.52 15.78 -44.95
N ALA A 551 8.41 14.56 -44.43
CA ALA A 551 8.99 14.20 -43.14
C ALA A 551 10.50 14.42 -43.11
N ARG A 552 11.21 14.03 -44.18
CA ARG A 552 12.66 14.19 -44.34
C ARG A 552 13.05 15.66 -44.34
N VAL A 553 12.31 16.51 -45.06
CA VAL A 553 12.54 17.96 -45.10
C VAL A 553 12.40 18.57 -43.70
N ARG A 554 11.31 18.27 -42.98
CA ARG A 554 11.09 18.78 -41.61
C ARG A 554 12.20 18.35 -40.65
N LEU A 555 12.59 17.08 -40.70
CA LEU A 555 13.64 16.53 -39.85
C LEU A 555 15.02 17.10 -40.16
N LEU A 556 15.37 17.28 -41.45
CA LEU A 556 16.62 17.90 -41.86
C LEU A 556 16.69 19.37 -41.44
N ALA A 557 15.60 20.13 -41.57
CA ALA A 557 15.53 21.51 -41.13
C ALA A 557 15.75 21.62 -39.60
N ALA A 558 15.06 20.78 -38.82
CA ALA A 558 15.24 20.75 -37.36
C ALA A 558 16.66 20.32 -36.95
N TYR A 559 17.23 19.31 -37.63
CA TYR A 559 18.61 18.87 -37.39
C TYR A 559 19.63 19.96 -37.70
N ALA A 560 19.48 20.64 -38.84
CA ALA A 560 20.38 21.72 -39.26
C ALA A 560 20.31 22.92 -38.32
N ALA A 561 19.10 23.31 -37.88
CA ALA A 561 18.89 24.36 -36.88
C ALA A 561 19.57 24.00 -35.53
N ALA A 562 19.39 22.77 -35.05
CA ALA A 562 20.00 22.32 -33.80
C ALA A 562 21.54 22.23 -33.87
N LEU A 563 22.09 21.84 -35.03
CA LEU A 563 23.54 21.83 -35.27
C LEU A 563 24.13 23.25 -35.26
N ALA A 564 23.48 24.19 -35.95
CA ALA A 564 23.93 25.58 -35.99
C ALA A 564 24.01 26.18 -34.56
N HIS A 565 23.06 25.84 -33.69
CA HIS A 565 23.03 26.31 -32.31
C HIS A 565 24.04 25.62 -31.37
N THR A 566 24.33 24.33 -31.58
CA THR A 566 25.18 23.56 -30.64
C THR A 566 26.65 23.52 -31.04
N ALA A 567 26.96 23.58 -32.33
CA ALA A 567 28.31 23.42 -32.87
C ALA A 567 28.78 24.60 -33.75
N GLY A 568 27.95 25.63 -33.94
CA GLY A 568 28.19 26.72 -34.90
C GLY A 568 27.87 26.31 -36.35
N SER A 569 28.09 27.22 -37.31
CA SER A 569 27.94 26.90 -38.73
C SER A 569 29.02 25.90 -39.16
N THR A 570 28.60 24.65 -39.31
CA THR A 570 29.45 23.52 -39.72
C THR A 570 29.07 23.10 -41.13
N GLN A 571 30.01 22.54 -41.88
CA GLN A 571 29.75 22.05 -43.24
C GLN A 571 28.60 21.03 -43.28
N VAL A 572 28.42 20.26 -42.20
CA VAL A 572 27.30 19.33 -42.02
C VAL A 572 25.94 20.05 -41.95
N ALA A 573 25.87 21.24 -41.32
CA ALA A 573 24.66 22.04 -41.27
C ALA A 573 24.35 22.68 -42.64
N ASP A 574 25.37 23.16 -43.35
CA ASP A 574 25.22 23.72 -44.71
C ASP A 574 24.79 22.65 -45.74
N ASP A 575 25.34 21.44 -45.65
CA ASP A 575 24.95 20.30 -46.48
C ASP A 575 23.49 19.91 -46.20
N ALA A 576 23.09 19.87 -44.91
CA ALA A 576 21.69 19.57 -44.54
C ALA A 576 20.71 20.63 -45.05
N TRP A 577 21.03 21.93 -44.94
CA TRP A 577 20.22 23.01 -45.50
C TRP A 577 20.14 22.95 -47.04
N SER A 578 21.23 22.55 -47.70
CA SER A 578 21.25 22.39 -49.16
C SER A 578 20.28 21.31 -49.62
N VAL A 579 20.18 20.20 -48.88
CA VAL A 579 19.20 19.14 -49.14
C VAL A 579 17.77 19.59 -48.86
N VAL A 580 17.54 20.35 -47.77
CA VAL A 580 16.22 20.95 -47.47
C VAL A 580 15.74 21.82 -48.63
N HIS A 581 16.60 22.69 -49.15
CA HIS A 581 16.27 23.54 -50.29
C HIS A 581 15.98 22.71 -51.55
N ALA A 582 16.83 21.73 -51.87
CA ALA A 582 16.63 20.88 -53.05
C ALA A 582 15.28 20.14 -53.03
N LEU A 583 14.88 19.60 -51.88
CA LEU A 583 13.62 18.87 -51.71
C LEU A 583 12.40 19.80 -51.56
N GLY A 584 12.56 20.98 -50.96
CA GLY A 584 11.48 21.97 -50.80
C GLY A 584 10.99 22.57 -52.12
N PHE A 585 11.84 22.60 -53.16
CA PHE A 585 11.44 23.02 -54.51
C PHE A 585 10.53 22.00 -55.22
N ASP A 586 10.56 20.72 -54.84
CA ASP A 586 9.71 19.67 -55.44
C ASP A 586 8.37 19.48 -54.72
N THR A 587 8.22 19.93 -53.47
CA THR A 587 7.00 19.72 -52.65
C THR A 587 5.99 20.88 -52.69
N GLY A 588 6.38 22.08 -53.13
CA GLY A 588 5.45 23.18 -53.44
C GLY A 588 4.85 23.94 -52.24
N GLU A 589 5.41 23.83 -51.03
CA GLU A 589 5.05 24.70 -49.90
C GLU A 589 6.11 25.81 -49.71
N SER A 590 5.67 27.06 -49.91
CA SER A 590 6.48 28.28 -49.94
C SER A 590 6.58 28.97 -48.56
N GLU A 591 6.84 28.24 -47.48
CA GLU A 591 7.12 28.86 -46.17
C GLU A 591 8.21 28.09 -45.41
N LEU A 592 9.48 28.35 -45.77
CA LEU A 592 10.64 28.07 -44.92
C LEU A 592 11.04 29.37 -44.22
N PRO A 593 11.41 29.35 -42.92
CA PRO A 593 11.85 30.55 -42.20
C PRO A 593 13.15 31.10 -42.82
N PRO A 594 13.33 32.43 -42.86
CA PRO A 594 14.52 33.02 -43.45
C PRO A 594 15.77 32.72 -42.61
N ARG A 595 16.92 32.57 -43.29
CA ARG A 595 18.25 32.56 -42.67
C ARG A 595 18.45 33.87 -41.90
N GLU A 596 18.47 33.83 -40.58
CA GLU A 596 19.12 34.90 -39.81
C GLU A 596 20.64 34.76 -39.98
N SER A 597 21.27 35.89 -40.31
CA SER A 597 22.68 36.03 -40.69
C SER A 597 23.59 36.13 -39.48
#